data_AF-A0AAN8R0V1-F1
#
_entry.id   AF-A0AAN8R0V1-F1
#
_cell.length_a   1.000
_cell.length_b   1.000
_cell.length_c   1.000
_cell.angle_alpha   90.00
_cell.angle_beta   90.00
_cell.angle_gamma   90.00
#
_symmetry.space_group_name_H-M   'P 1'
#
loop_
_entity.id
_entity.type
_entity.pdbx_description
1 polymer ?
#
loop_
_entity_poly.entity_id
_entity_poly.type
_entity_poly.pdbx_seq_one_letter_code
_entity_poly.pdbx_strand_id
1 'polypeptide(L)'
;MRLAGPLRAVAVLLLVGFIWVLASSILGGDSNSVVKHLFSEPKPRRYKCGLSAPCPQKHLAFRVVSGAANVIGPKICLEDKILVSRVNNNGYVESSWTQSFDTWAGDVTDLLKYLLPLQEGTLVFVASFDDPAQS
;
A
#
# COMPACT_ATOMS: atom_id res chain seq x y z
N MET A 1 33.44 23.46 64.28
CA MET A 1 32.06 23.62 63.78
C MET A 1 31.99 22.93 62.42
N ARG A 2 31.23 21.83 62.29
CA ARG A 2 31.25 20.92 61.14
C ARG A 2 30.52 21.54 59.94
N LEU A 3 31.20 22.44 59.22
CA LEU A 3 30.69 23.11 58.01
C LEU A 3 30.42 22.15 56.83
N ALA A 4 30.86 20.89 56.94
CA ALA A 4 30.75 19.88 55.89
C ALA A 4 29.33 19.35 55.64
N GLY A 5 28.43 19.43 56.64
CA GLY A 5 27.04 18.99 56.52
C GLY A 5 26.20 19.85 55.56
N PRO A 6 26.08 21.16 55.79
CA PRO A 6 25.27 22.02 54.93
C PRO A 6 25.83 22.12 53.50
N LEU A 7 27.16 22.12 53.35
CA LEU A 7 27.80 22.20 52.03
C LEU A 7 27.49 20.97 51.15
N ARG A 8 27.44 19.78 51.75
CA ARG A 8 27.06 18.54 51.05
C ARG A 8 25.59 18.52 50.65
N ALA A 9 24.71 19.04 51.50
CA ALA A 9 23.28 19.14 51.18
C ALA A 9 23.04 20.06 49.97
N VAL A 10 23.74 21.20 49.92
CA VAL A 10 23.66 22.13 48.77
C VAL A 10 24.18 21.48 47.49
N ALA A 11 25.31 20.76 47.56
CA ALA A 11 25.85 20.05 46.40
C ALA A 11 24.90 18.98 45.84
N VAL A 12 24.22 18.23 46.72
CA VAL A 12 23.23 17.22 46.30
C VAL A 12 22.02 17.89 45.62
N LEU A 13 21.51 18.99 46.17
CA LEU A 13 20.38 19.70 45.57
C LEU A 13 20.71 20.25 44.18
N LEU A 14 21.92 20.78 43.98
CA LEU A 14 22.38 21.25 42.68
C LEU A 14 22.49 20.12 41.66
N LEU A 15 23.03 18.96 42.05
CA LEU A 15 23.14 17.80 41.16
C LEU A 15 21.77 17.27 40.75
N VAL A 16 20.85 17.15 41.71
CA VAL A 16 19.47 16.69 41.42
C VAL A 16 18.76 17.68 40.51
N GLY A 17 18.88 18.98 40.77
CA GLY A 17 18.32 20.02 39.90
C GLY A 17 18.90 19.98 38.49
N PHE A 18 20.22 19.80 38.35
CA PHE A 18 20.88 19.74 37.05
C PHE A 18 20.47 18.50 36.25
N ILE A 19 20.38 17.34 36.90
CA ILE A 19 19.89 16.10 36.27
C ILE A 19 18.44 16.28 35.81
N TRP A 20 17.59 16.94 36.62
CA TRP A 20 16.20 17.16 36.26
C TRP A 20 16.04 18.13 35.08
N VAL A 21 16.85 19.20 35.03
CA VAL A 21 16.89 20.13 33.90
C VAL A 21 17.36 19.43 32.62
N LEU A 22 18.42 18.62 32.69
CA LEU A 22 18.90 17.84 31.55
C LEU A 22 17.87 16.80 31.07
N ALA A 23 17.18 16.11 31.99
CA ALA A 23 16.12 15.19 31.62
C ALA A 23 14.96 15.92 30.93
N SER A 24 14.58 17.10 31.42
CA SER A 24 13.50 17.90 30.82
C SER A 24 13.86 18.50 29.46
N SER A 25 15.12 18.82 29.19
CA SER A 25 15.54 19.33 27.87
C SER A 25 15.64 18.23 26.82
N ILE A 26 16.03 17.01 27.21
CA ILE A 26 16.10 15.85 26.32
C ILE A 26 14.70 15.29 26.04
N LEU A 27 13.81 15.28 27.04
CA LEU A 27 12.46 14.69 26.93
C LEU A 27 11.38 15.70 26.52
N GLY A 28 11.63 17.01 26.66
CA GLY A 28 10.73 18.10 26.28
C GLY A 28 10.83 18.53 24.81
N GLY A 29 11.78 17.99 24.05
CA GLY A 29 11.84 18.14 22.61
C GLY A 29 10.86 17.19 21.93
N ASP A 30 9.70 17.71 21.51
CA ASP A 30 8.66 17.09 20.66
C ASP A 30 8.94 15.61 20.29
N SER A 31 8.68 14.72 21.27
CA SER A 31 9.04 13.29 21.21
C SER A 31 8.38 12.56 20.03
N ASN A 32 7.40 13.18 19.38
CA ASN A 32 6.76 12.68 18.18
C ASN A 32 7.65 12.75 16.93
N SER A 33 8.61 13.68 16.86
CA SER A 33 9.43 13.89 15.66
C SER A 33 10.64 12.97 15.61
N VAL A 34 11.28 12.69 16.76
CA VAL A 34 12.46 11.80 16.83
C VAL A 34 12.08 10.33 16.64
N VAL A 35 10.95 9.88 17.21
CA VAL A 35 10.44 8.51 17.01
C VAL A 35 10.04 8.28 15.55
N LYS A 36 9.45 9.28 14.87
CA LYS A 36 9.14 9.19 13.44
C LYS A 36 10.38 9.05 12.56
N HIS A 37 11.50 9.65 12.93
CA HIS A 37 12.76 9.51 12.19
C HIS A 37 13.47 8.17 12.44
N LEU A 38 13.37 7.61 13.65
CA LEU A 38 13.98 6.32 13.99
C LEU A 38 13.20 5.11 13.46
N PHE A 39 11.88 5.22 13.28
CA PHE A 39 11.01 4.17 12.76
C PHE A 39 10.42 4.49 11.37
N SER A 40 11.05 5.39 10.61
CA SER A 40 10.74 5.51 9.19
C SER A 40 11.32 4.30 8.46
N GLU A 41 10.61 3.17 8.54
CA GLU A 41 10.79 2.05 7.64
C GLU A 41 10.90 2.60 6.21
N PRO A 42 11.96 2.27 5.45
CA PRO A 42 12.11 2.80 4.12
C PRO A 42 10.90 2.34 3.33
N LYS A 43 9.97 3.25 3.08
CA LYS A 43 8.76 2.99 2.32
C LYS A 43 9.23 2.26 1.06
N PRO A 44 8.89 0.97 0.88
CA PRO A 44 9.46 0.20 -0.22
C PRO A 44 9.14 0.99 -1.47
N ARG A 45 10.18 1.40 -2.21
CA ARG A 45 10.00 2.16 -3.44
C ARG A 45 9.13 1.30 -4.34
N ARG A 46 7.84 1.61 -4.39
CA ARG A 46 6.89 0.81 -5.15
C ARG A 46 7.22 1.06 -6.62
N TYR A 47 7.68 0.02 -7.29
CA TYR A 47 7.85 0.02 -8.73
C TYR A 47 6.48 0.02 -9.41
N LYS A 48 6.46 0.14 -10.73
CA LYS A 48 5.22 0.23 -11.50
C LYS A 48 4.23 -0.88 -11.13
N CYS A 49 2.94 -0.56 -11.03
CA CYS A 49 1.85 -1.43 -10.57
C CYS A 49 2.03 -2.01 -9.15
N GLY A 50 2.96 -1.46 -8.36
CA GLY A 50 3.29 -1.94 -7.02
C GLY A 50 4.09 -3.24 -7.02
N LEU A 51 4.88 -3.49 -8.08
CA LEU A 51 5.78 -4.64 -8.15
C LEU A 51 6.91 -4.53 -7.12
N SER A 52 7.42 -5.68 -6.68
CA SER A 52 8.51 -5.76 -5.70
C SER A 52 9.89 -5.45 -6.29
N ALA A 53 10.02 -5.52 -7.61
CA ALA A 53 11.26 -5.32 -8.35
C ALA A 53 10.98 -4.56 -9.66
N PRO A 54 11.97 -3.84 -10.21
CA PRO A 54 11.81 -3.16 -11.49
C PRO A 54 11.78 -4.16 -12.65
N CYS A 55 10.99 -3.86 -13.68
CA CYS A 55 11.03 -4.62 -14.93
C CYS A 55 12.31 -4.31 -15.73
N PRO A 56 12.90 -5.31 -16.43
CA PRO A 56 14.01 -5.08 -17.35
C PRO A 56 13.62 -4.16 -18.52
N GLN A 57 14.63 -3.67 -19.25
CA GLN A 57 14.38 -2.83 -20.44
C GLN A 57 13.55 -3.60 -21.49
N LYS A 58 12.60 -2.90 -22.13
CA LYS A 58 11.66 -3.46 -23.13
C LYS A 58 10.65 -4.47 -22.60
N HIS A 59 10.43 -4.55 -21.28
CA HIS A 59 9.34 -5.32 -20.69
C HIS A 59 8.22 -4.41 -20.20
N LEU A 60 7.00 -4.95 -20.19
CA LEU A 60 5.82 -4.30 -19.63
C LEU A 60 5.60 -4.76 -18.19
N ALA A 61 5.41 -3.82 -17.28
CA ALA A 61 5.01 -4.05 -15.90
C ALA A 61 3.49 -4.22 -15.82
N PHE A 62 3.02 -5.38 -15.37
CA PHE A 62 1.60 -5.62 -15.15
C PHE A 62 1.36 -6.30 -13.80
N ARG A 63 0.17 -6.11 -13.25
CA ARG A 63 -0.30 -6.80 -12.07
C ARG A 63 -1.79 -7.11 -12.22
N VAL A 64 -2.14 -8.38 -12.09
CA VAL A 64 -3.51 -8.87 -12.11
C VAL A 64 -3.83 -9.45 -10.74
N VAL A 65 -4.95 -9.03 -10.17
CA VAL A 65 -5.46 -9.49 -8.88
C VAL A 65 -6.92 -9.84 -9.06
N SER A 66 -7.31 -11.06 -8.68
CA SER A 66 -8.72 -11.49 -8.68
C SER A 66 -9.51 -10.71 -7.62
N GLY A 67 -10.83 -10.73 -7.77
CA GLY A 67 -11.71 -10.29 -6.70
C GLY A 67 -11.64 -11.21 -5.48
N ALA A 68 -12.21 -10.74 -4.37
CA ALA A 68 -12.40 -11.52 -3.15
C ALA A 68 -13.89 -11.54 -2.82
N ALA A 69 -14.50 -12.71 -2.99
CA ALA A 69 -15.95 -12.89 -2.97
C ALA A 69 -16.64 -11.84 -3.87
N ASN A 70 -17.79 -11.35 -3.43
CA ASN A 70 -18.53 -10.27 -4.08
C ASN A 70 -18.20 -8.86 -3.54
N VAL A 71 -17.28 -8.73 -2.57
CA VAL A 71 -17.02 -7.47 -1.85
C VAL A 71 -15.83 -6.68 -2.39
N ILE A 72 -14.77 -7.36 -2.82
CA ILE A 72 -13.58 -6.73 -3.38
C ILE A 72 -13.52 -7.09 -4.85
N GLY A 73 -13.66 -6.08 -5.72
CA GLY A 73 -13.55 -6.28 -7.16
C GLY A 73 -12.10 -6.58 -7.60
N PRO A 74 -11.92 -7.21 -8.77
CA PRO A 74 -10.60 -7.45 -9.34
C PRO A 74 -9.86 -6.15 -9.65
N LYS A 75 -8.53 -6.26 -9.74
CA LYS A 75 -7.65 -5.16 -10.09
C LYS A 75 -6.65 -5.58 -11.16
N ILE A 76 -6.67 -4.88 -12.30
CA ILE A 76 -5.72 -5.06 -13.40
C ILE A 76 -4.97 -3.74 -13.60
N CYS A 77 -3.65 -3.80 -13.55
CA CYS A 77 -2.75 -2.67 -13.79
C CYS A 77 -1.74 -3.03 -14.89
N LEU A 78 -1.50 -2.09 -15.80
CA LEU A 78 -0.49 -2.16 -16.87
C LEU A 78 0.26 -0.83 -16.93
N GLU A 79 1.58 -0.84 -16.79
CA GLU A 79 2.42 0.35 -16.87
C GLU A 79 1.93 1.51 -15.99
N ASP A 80 1.60 1.21 -14.72
CA ASP A 80 0.98 2.13 -13.73
C ASP A 80 -0.44 2.62 -14.07
N LYS A 81 -1.00 2.20 -15.20
CA LYS A 81 -2.38 2.50 -15.56
C LYS A 81 -3.29 1.39 -15.05
N ILE A 82 -4.21 1.75 -14.17
CA ILE A 82 -5.26 0.84 -13.71
C ILE A 82 -6.27 0.70 -14.85
N LEU A 83 -6.40 -0.50 -15.40
CA LEU A 83 -7.33 -0.81 -16.48
C LEU A 83 -8.70 -1.23 -15.94
N VAL A 84 -8.69 -2.05 -14.89
CA VAL A 84 -9.89 -2.52 -14.18
C VAL A 84 -9.66 -2.32 -12.69
N SER A 85 -10.57 -1.63 -12.01
CA SER A 85 -10.65 -1.60 -10.56
C SER A 85 -12.06 -1.24 -10.12
N ARG A 86 -12.54 -1.87 -9.05
CA ARG A 86 -13.68 -1.37 -8.30
C ARG A 86 -13.30 -0.04 -7.66
N VAL A 87 -13.97 1.05 -8.03
CA VAL A 87 -13.85 2.34 -7.35
C VAL A 87 -15.02 2.48 -6.40
N ASN A 88 -14.75 3.08 -5.24
CA ASN A 88 -15.61 3.12 -4.06
C ASN A 88 -17.10 3.34 -4.41
N ASN A 89 -17.94 2.42 -3.93
CA ASN A 89 -19.41 2.41 -3.86
C ASN A 89 -20.26 2.66 -5.13
N ASN A 90 -19.72 3.21 -6.22
CA ASN A 90 -20.58 3.72 -7.31
C ASN A 90 -20.22 3.21 -8.72
N GLY A 91 -19.25 2.30 -8.90
CA GLY A 91 -19.02 1.67 -10.20
C GLY A 91 -17.63 1.08 -10.40
N TYR A 92 -17.54 0.18 -11.38
CA TYR A 92 -16.25 -0.24 -11.93
C TYR A 92 -15.69 0.90 -12.78
N VAL A 93 -14.45 1.29 -12.54
CA VAL A 93 -13.71 2.07 -13.54
C VAL A 93 -13.25 1.06 -14.57
N GLU A 94 -14.10 0.89 -15.58
CA GLU A 94 -13.75 0.25 -16.83
C GLU A 94 -13.12 1.31 -17.73
N SER A 95 -11.88 1.06 -18.13
CA SER A 95 -11.30 1.79 -19.26
C SER A 95 -12.04 1.40 -20.56
N SER A 96 -11.92 2.18 -21.62
CA SER A 96 -12.62 1.92 -22.90
C SER A 96 -12.31 0.55 -23.54
N TRP A 97 -11.30 -0.16 -23.05
CA TRP A 97 -10.80 -1.43 -23.56
C TRP A 97 -11.05 -2.61 -22.62
N THR A 98 -11.87 -2.44 -21.58
CA THR A 98 -12.18 -3.49 -20.62
C THR A 98 -13.64 -3.88 -20.73
N GLN A 99 -13.88 -5.18 -20.70
CA GLN A 99 -15.22 -5.74 -20.65
C GLN A 99 -15.35 -6.72 -19.49
N SER A 100 -16.55 -6.73 -18.90
CA SER A 100 -16.94 -7.71 -17.88
C SER A 100 -17.99 -8.66 -18.48
N PHE A 101 -17.81 -9.95 -18.20
CA PHE A 101 -18.72 -11.01 -18.66
C PHE A 101 -19.25 -11.74 -17.43
N ASP A 102 -20.57 -11.73 -17.24
CA ASP A 102 -21.22 -12.49 -16.18
C ASP A 102 -21.28 -13.96 -16.59
N THR A 103 -20.59 -14.81 -15.83
CA THR A 103 -20.56 -16.27 -16.05
C THR A 103 -21.48 -17.03 -15.10
N TRP A 104 -22.15 -16.33 -14.19
CA TRP A 104 -23.11 -16.88 -13.24
C TRP A 104 -24.54 -16.85 -13.81
N ALA A 105 -25.00 -15.69 -14.29
CA ALA A 105 -26.35 -15.55 -14.87
C ALA A 105 -26.33 -15.03 -16.32
N GLY A 106 -25.15 -14.73 -16.87
CA GLY A 106 -24.99 -14.20 -18.22
C GLY A 106 -24.83 -15.25 -19.30
N ASP A 107 -24.86 -14.80 -20.56
CA ASP A 107 -24.66 -15.64 -21.74
C ASP A 107 -23.17 -15.77 -22.08
N VAL A 108 -22.65 -17.01 -22.00
CA VAL A 108 -21.26 -17.34 -22.39
C VAL A 108 -20.96 -17.06 -23.86
N THR A 109 -21.99 -16.93 -24.70
CA THR A 109 -21.84 -16.60 -26.12
C THR A 109 -21.22 -15.23 -26.32
N ASP A 110 -21.48 -14.27 -25.43
CA ASP A 110 -20.91 -12.91 -25.55
C ASP A 110 -19.41 -12.90 -25.25
N LEU A 111 -18.95 -13.74 -24.32
CA LEU A 111 -17.53 -13.98 -24.09
C LEU A 111 -16.87 -14.58 -25.34
N LEU A 112 -17.51 -15.57 -25.97
CA LEU A 112 -16.99 -16.18 -27.20
C LEU A 112 -16.91 -15.17 -28.35
N LYS A 113 -17.95 -14.37 -28.58
CA LYS A 113 -17.96 -13.30 -29.59
C LYS A 113 -16.85 -12.28 -29.37
N TYR A 114 -16.45 -12.04 -28.11
CA TYR A 114 -15.35 -11.15 -27.78
C TYR A 114 -13.97 -11.78 -28.01
N LEU A 115 -13.80 -13.06 -27.65
CA LEU A 115 -12.51 -13.76 -27.72
C LEU A 115 -12.14 -14.24 -29.14
N LEU A 116 -13.13 -14.69 -29.92
CA LEU A 116 -12.91 -15.24 -31.27
C LEU A 116 -12.22 -14.28 -32.27
N PRO A 117 -12.56 -12.98 -32.34
CA PRO A 117 -11.97 -12.06 -33.31
C PRO A 117 -10.61 -11.48 -32.90
N LEU A 118 -10.03 -11.90 -31.77
CA LEU A 118 -8.77 -11.35 -31.28
C LEU A 118 -7.62 -11.66 -32.25
N GLN A 119 -6.86 -10.61 -32.59
CA GLN A 119 -5.71 -10.73 -33.49
C GLN A 119 -4.50 -11.32 -32.77
N GLU A 120 -3.67 -12.03 -33.51
CA GLU A 120 -2.38 -12.49 -33.04
C GLU A 120 -1.51 -11.32 -32.54
N GLY A 121 -0.82 -11.52 -31.42
CA GLY A 121 -0.02 -10.48 -30.77
C GLY A 121 -0.79 -9.56 -29.80
N THR A 122 -2.10 -9.75 -29.64
CA THR A 122 -2.89 -9.03 -28.64
C THR A 122 -2.65 -9.58 -27.23
N LEU A 123 -2.36 -8.70 -26.27
CA LEU A 123 -2.21 -9.08 -24.87
C LEU A 123 -3.57 -8.96 -24.15
N VAL A 124 -4.08 -10.08 -23.63
CA VAL A 124 -5.36 -10.15 -22.91
C VAL A 124 -5.12 -10.47 -21.45
N PHE A 125 -5.69 -9.65 -20.56
CA PHE A 125 -5.68 -9.88 -19.12
C PHE A 125 -7.08 -10.27 -18.65
N VAL A 126 -7.15 -11.33 -17.85
CA VAL A 126 -8.41 -11.87 -17.31
C VAL A 126 -8.30 -11.94 -15.79
N ALA A 127 -9.35 -11.53 -15.09
CA ALA A 127 -9.45 -11.64 -13.64
C ALA A 127 -10.86 -12.08 -13.25
N SER A 128 -10.97 -13.03 -12.32
CA SER A 128 -12.26 -13.49 -11.80
C SER A 128 -12.81 -12.54 -10.74
N PHE A 129 -14.12 -12.56 -10.58
CA PHE A 129 -14.85 -11.85 -9.54
C PHE A 129 -16.04 -12.70 -9.09
N ASP A 130 -16.21 -12.87 -7.78
CA ASP A 130 -17.23 -13.73 -7.18
C ASP A 130 -17.16 -15.20 -7.64
N ASP A 131 -17.97 -15.60 -8.63
CA ASP A 131 -17.98 -16.95 -9.20
C ASP A 131 -17.69 -16.92 -10.71
N PRO A 132 -16.51 -17.39 -11.17
CA PRO A 132 -16.14 -17.41 -12.57
C PRO A 132 -16.52 -18.70 -13.31
N ALA A 133 -17.08 -19.71 -12.65
CA ALA A 133 -17.36 -21.01 -13.25
C ALA A 133 -18.49 -21.76 -12.51
N GLN A 134 -19.72 -21.65 -13.02
CA GLN A 134 -20.75 -22.62 -12.64
C GLN A 134 -20.45 -23.98 -13.26
N SER A 135 -20.41 -25.01 -12.41
CA SER A 135 -20.24 -26.42 -12.76
C SER A 135 -21.50 -27.04 -13.35
#